data_AF-A0A4S3JVE5-F1
#
_entry.id   AF-A0A4S3JVE5-F1
#
_cell.length_a   1.000
_cell.length_b   1.000
_cell.length_c   1.000
_cell.angle_alpha   90.00
_cell.angle_beta   90.00
_cell.angle_gamma   90.00
#
_symmetry.space_group_name_H-M   'P 1'
#
loop_
_entity.id
_entity.type
_entity.pdbx_description
1 polymer ?
#
loop_
_entity_poly.entity_id
_entity_poly.type
_entity_poly.pdbx_seq_one_letter_code
_entity_poly.pdbx_strand_id
1 'polypeptide(L)'
;MDYTIRGPCGQEGCRERRYYLDQGLWFCRRGHQQEGRQVEVEEDQFGTQGRTHRVKKVVAEKGNKTYHGRQAYSLFLQVYQLILWKQCHALVQGRGFPALFENLVRDLWALRLETYSKKLKDLSEDIEEPEFFSSQPATDVDEPEDFKSKTQWPRLIDSVALCYLGALLMRLPVGISDFHR
;
A
#
# COMPACT_ATOMS: atom_id res chain seq x y z
N MET A 1 -10.26 24.71 -45.38
CA MET A 1 -10.86 25.12 -44.10
C MET A 1 -10.26 24.23 -43.03
N ASP A 2 -9.42 24.80 -42.17
CA ASP A 2 -8.79 24.08 -41.08
C ASP A 2 -9.76 24.00 -39.91
N TYR A 3 -10.04 22.78 -39.47
CA TYR A 3 -10.99 22.52 -38.40
C TYR A 3 -10.25 22.10 -37.14
N THR A 4 -10.58 22.71 -36.01
CA THR A 4 -10.09 22.30 -34.68
C THR A 4 -11.16 21.52 -33.96
N ILE A 5 -10.80 20.37 -33.36
CA ILE A 5 -11.72 19.55 -32.56
C ILE A 5 -11.77 20.11 -31.13
N ARG A 6 -12.97 20.46 -30.66
CA ARG A 6 -13.24 21.02 -29.33
C ARG A 6 -14.45 20.33 -28.66
N GLY A 7 -14.97 20.93 -27.59
CA GLY A 7 -16.21 20.51 -26.93
C GLY A 7 -17.46 20.70 -27.81
N PRO A 8 -18.62 20.17 -27.40
CA PRO A 8 -19.87 20.30 -28.17
C PRO A 8 -20.34 21.75 -28.29
N CYS A 9 -21.01 22.07 -29.40
CA CYS A 9 -21.48 23.40 -29.83
C CYS A 9 -22.34 24.19 -28.82
N GLY A 10 -22.89 23.56 -27.79
CA GLY A 10 -23.68 24.23 -26.75
C GLY A 10 -25.06 24.72 -27.20
N GLN A 11 -25.27 24.99 -28.50
CA GLN A 11 -26.57 25.33 -29.08
C GLN A 11 -27.55 24.15 -28.98
N GLU A 12 -28.82 24.45 -28.71
CA GLU A 12 -29.88 23.44 -28.60
C GLU A 12 -29.96 22.59 -29.89
N GLY A 13 -29.79 21.27 -29.74
CA GLY A 13 -29.78 20.33 -30.86
C GLY A 13 -28.47 20.22 -31.66
N CYS A 14 -27.42 21.00 -31.35
CA CYS A 14 -26.13 20.92 -32.04
C CYS A 14 -25.03 20.26 -31.19
N ARG A 15 -24.59 19.06 -31.60
CA ARG A 15 -23.48 18.30 -30.98
C ARG A 15 -22.21 18.28 -31.81
N GLU A 16 -22.06 19.21 -32.75
CA GLU A 16 -20.86 19.30 -33.58
C GLU A 16 -19.64 19.67 -32.71
N ARG A 17 -18.51 19.03 -32.98
CA ARG A 17 -17.26 19.20 -32.21
C ARG A 17 -16.15 19.85 -33.04
N ARG A 18 -16.38 20.01 -34.34
CA ARG A 18 -15.44 20.66 -35.27
C ARG A 18 -15.80 22.12 -35.42
N TYR A 19 -14.82 22.98 -35.24
CA TYR A 19 -14.97 24.43 -35.39
C TYR A 19 -13.93 25.00 -36.34
N TYR A 20 -14.32 26.06 -37.04
CA TYR A 20 -13.44 26.91 -37.83
C TYR A 20 -13.45 28.32 -37.25
N LEU A 21 -12.36 29.05 -37.47
CA LEU A 21 -12.24 30.44 -37.10
C LEU A 21 -12.56 31.28 -38.33
N ASP A 22 -13.45 32.27 -38.19
CA ASP A 22 -13.72 33.26 -39.22
C ASP A 22 -13.83 34.63 -38.55
N GLN A 23 -13.08 35.62 -39.06
CA GLN A 23 -13.01 36.98 -38.51
C GLN A 23 -12.83 37.06 -36.98
N GLY A 24 -11.96 36.20 -36.41
CA GLY A 24 -11.69 36.17 -34.97
C GLY A 24 -12.78 35.51 -34.10
N LEU A 25 -13.85 35.01 -34.72
CA LEU A 25 -14.96 34.31 -34.09
C LEU A 25 -14.92 32.81 -34.41
N TRP A 26 -15.32 31.99 -33.44
CA TRP A 26 -15.40 30.54 -33.62
C TRP A 26 -16.79 30.12 -34.08
N PHE A 27 -16.84 29.35 -35.17
CA PHE A 27 -18.07 28.75 -35.69
C PHE A 27 -17.95 27.24 -35.70
N CYS A 28 -18.99 26.53 -35.26
CA CYS A 28 -19.02 25.08 -35.49
C CYS A 28 -19.16 24.80 -36.99
N ARG A 29 -18.87 23.58 -37.45
CA ARG A 29 -19.04 23.19 -38.87
C ARG A 29 -20.46 23.45 -39.40
N ARG A 30 -21.47 23.48 -38.53
CA ARG A 30 -22.86 23.79 -38.87
C ARG A 30 -23.19 25.30 -38.89
N GLY A 31 -22.22 26.16 -38.61
CA GLY A 31 -22.35 27.62 -38.70
C GLY A 31 -22.81 28.33 -37.42
N HIS A 32 -22.93 27.64 -36.27
CA HIS A 32 -23.27 28.32 -35.02
C HIS A 32 -22.04 28.98 -34.41
N GLN A 33 -22.19 30.25 -34.02
CA GLN A 33 -21.17 31.03 -33.35
C GLN A 33 -21.04 30.61 -31.88
N GLN A 34 -19.81 30.52 -31.38
CA GLN A 34 -19.54 30.34 -29.96
C GLN A 34 -19.42 31.72 -29.29
N GLU A 35 -20.39 32.08 -28.45
CA GLU A 35 -20.42 33.37 -27.75
C GLU A 35 -19.27 33.51 -26.73
N GLY A 36 -18.69 34.72 -26.63
CA GLY A 36 -17.73 35.09 -25.57
C GLY A 36 -16.27 34.69 -25.78
N ARG A 37 -15.85 34.26 -26.98
CA ARG A 37 -14.46 33.83 -27.22
C ARG A 37 -13.89 34.37 -28.52
N GLN A 38 -13.58 35.66 -28.52
CA GLN A 38 -12.79 36.30 -29.57
C GLN A 38 -11.31 35.92 -29.39
N VAL A 39 -10.65 35.55 -30.48
CA VAL A 39 -9.18 35.45 -30.49
C VAL A 39 -8.68 36.82 -30.89
N GLU A 40 -8.23 37.62 -29.92
CA GLU A 40 -7.43 38.79 -30.22
C GLU A 40 -6.14 38.32 -30.89
N VAL A 41 -5.93 38.78 -32.12
CA VAL A 41 -4.67 38.58 -32.84
C VAL A 41 -3.76 39.70 -32.38
N GLU A 42 -3.17 39.57 -31.18
CA GLU A 42 -2.06 40.44 -30.79
C GLU A 42 -0.84 40.11 -31.65
N GLU A 43 -0.47 41.06 -32.51
CA GLU A 43 0.62 40.92 -33.50
C GLU A 43 2.01 40.81 -32.86
N ASP A 44 2.14 41.01 -31.54
CA ASP A 44 3.42 41.11 -30.83
C ASP A 44 3.83 39.87 -30.02
N GLN A 45 3.13 38.74 -30.15
CA GLN A 45 3.46 37.51 -29.41
C GLN A 45 4.51 36.64 -30.14
N PHE A 46 5.66 37.23 -30.48
CA PHE A 46 6.79 36.51 -31.09
C PHE A 46 7.54 35.69 -30.02
N GLY A 47 7.12 34.42 -29.80
CA GLY A 47 7.89 33.47 -28.97
C GLY A 47 7.10 32.41 -28.20
N THR A 48 5.77 32.49 -28.12
CA THR A 48 4.97 31.53 -27.32
C THR A 48 4.41 30.34 -28.11
N GLN A 49 4.60 30.31 -29.43
CA GLN A 49 4.07 29.27 -30.33
C GLN A 49 5.03 28.07 -30.53
N GLY A 50 5.77 27.70 -29.49
CA GLY A 50 6.65 26.51 -29.50
C GLY A 50 5.94 25.26 -28.98
N ARG A 51 6.23 24.09 -29.57
CA ARG A 51 5.74 22.79 -29.08
C ARG A 51 6.31 22.52 -27.68
N THR A 52 5.51 22.74 -26.63
CA THR A 52 5.92 22.43 -25.25
C THR A 52 5.93 20.91 -25.06
N HIS A 53 7.13 20.33 -25.01
CA HIS A 53 7.28 18.94 -24.59
C HIS A 53 7.06 18.87 -23.07
N ARG A 54 6.09 18.07 -22.64
CA ARG A 54 5.88 17.78 -21.22
C ARG A 54 7.13 17.07 -20.69
N VAL A 55 7.97 17.81 -19.95
CA VAL A 55 9.11 17.25 -19.24
C VAL A 55 8.58 16.20 -18.28
N LYS A 56 9.06 14.96 -18.43
CA LYS A 56 8.65 13.84 -17.58
C LYS A 56 9.10 14.17 -16.16
N LYS A 57 8.14 14.28 -15.23
CA LYS A 57 8.41 14.57 -13.81
C LYS A 57 9.47 13.58 -13.32
N VAL A 58 10.62 14.10 -12.88
CA VAL A 58 11.70 13.30 -12.32
C VAL A 58 11.10 12.42 -11.22
N VAL A 59 11.32 11.11 -11.31
CA VAL A 59 10.77 10.14 -10.35
C VAL A 59 11.42 10.45 -9.01
N ALA A 60 10.73 11.21 -8.17
CA ALA A 60 11.16 11.43 -6.80
C ALA A 60 11.29 10.06 -6.13
N GLU A 61 12.43 9.82 -5.48
CA GLU A 61 12.60 8.64 -4.64
C GLU A 61 11.42 8.57 -3.68
N LYS A 62 10.75 7.42 -3.66
CA LYS A 62 9.59 7.22 -2.78
C LYS A 62 10.11 7.38 -1.35
N GLY A 63 9.72 8.47 -0.70
CA GLY A 63 10.07 8.72 0.70
C GLY A 63 9.60 7.58 1.62
N ASN A 64 10.15 7.55 2.83
CA ASN A 64 9.78 6.57 3.85
C ASN A 64 8.27 6.55 4.06
N LYS A 65 7.66 5.39 3.80
CA LYS A 65 6.23 5.15 4.03
C LYS A 65 6.04 4.56 5.41
N THR A 66 5.25 5.23 6.24
CA THR A 66 4.80 4.69 7.53
C THR A 66 3.54 3.85 7.31
N TYR A 67 3.60 2.57 7.67
CA TYR A 67 2.47 1.65 7.58
C TYR A 67 1.77 1.57 8.94
N HIS A 68 0.45 1.34 8.92
CA HIS A 68 -0.38 1.19 10.13
C HIS A 68 -1.28 -0.05 10.04
N GLY A 69 -1.81 -0.50 11.18
CA GLY A 69 -2.77 -1.60 11.27
C GLY A 69 -2.28 -2.91 10.64
N ARG A 70 -3.15 -3.58 9.87
CA ARG A 70 -2.87 -4.87 9.23
C ARG A 70 -1.64 -4.85 8.32
N GLN A 71 -1.43 -3.77 7.57
CA GLN A 71 -0.28 -3.66 6.67
C GLN A 71 1.04 -3.52 7.44
N ALA A 72 1.03 -2.78 8.56
CA ALA A 72 2.21 -2.71 9.43
C ALA A 72 2.53 -4.07 10.04
N TYR A 73 1.50 -4.78 10.49
CA TYR A 73 1.66 -6.08 11.12
C TYR A 73 2.15 -7.16 10.15
N SER A 74 1.64 -7.19 8.91
CA SER A 74 2.15 -8.13 7.89
C SER A 74 3.61 -7.85 7.55
N LEU A 75 3.98 -6.58 7.40
CA LEU A 75 5.37 -6.18 7.16
C LEU A 75 6.27 -6.55 8.34
N PHE A 76 5.79 -6.36 9.57
CA PHE A 76 6.50 -6.75 10.78
C PHE A 76 6.82 -8.25 10.80
N LEU A 77 5.84 -9.11 10.48
CA LEU A 77 6.05 -10.56 10.40
C LEU A 77 7.03 -10.96 9.30
N GLN A 78 7.02 -10.27 8.15
CA GLN A 78 7.99 -10.49 7.08
C GLN A 78 9.43 -10.13 7.51
N VAL A 79 9.60 -9.01 8.21
CA VAL A 79 10.89 -8.61 8.77
C VAL A 79 11.35 -9.61 9.83
N TYR A 80 10.44 -10.07 10.69
CA TYR A 80 10.73 -11.09 11.68
C TYR A 80 11.20 -12.41 11.03
N GLN A 81 10.54 -12.85 9.96
CA GLN A 81 10.94 -14.02 9.18
C GLN A 81 12.37 -13.87 8.61
N LEU A 82 12.73 -12.67 8.14
CA LEU A 82 14.07 -12.38 7.65
C LEU A 82 15.11 -12.49 8.77
N ILE A 83 14.80 -11.96 9.96
CA ILE A 83 15.68 -12.06 11.15
C ILE A 83 15.89 -13.54 11.52
N LEU A 84 14.81 -14.31 11.61
CA LEU A 84 14.87 -15.73 11.95
C LEU A 84 15.69 -16.52 10.92
N TRP A 85 15.49 -16.24 9.62
CA TRP A 85 16.29 -16.85 8.56
C TRP A 85 17.78 -16.51 8.69
N LYS A 86 18.12 -15.24 8.94
CA LYS A 86 19.52 -14.82 9.14
C LYS A 86 20.16 -15.51 10.34
N GLN A 87 19.43 -15.66 11.45
CA GLN A 87 19.90 -16.39 12.62
C GLN A 87 20.17 -17.87 12.28
N CYS A 88 19.25 -18.54 11.60
CA CYS A 88 19.45 -19.93 11.18
C CYS A 88 20.62 -20.09 10.22
N HIS A 89 20.71 -19.22 9.21
CA HIS A 89 21.82 -19.22 8.26
C HIS A 89 23.17 -19.02 8.97
N ALA A 90 23.25 -18.12 9.95
CA ALA A 90 24.46 -17.93 10.74
C ALA A 90 24.83 -19.16 11.58
N LEU A 91 23.85 -19.89 12.11
CA LEU A 91 24.08 -21.14 12.85
C LEU A 91 24.57 -22.26 11.91
N VAL A 92 23.98 -22.40 10.73
CA VAL A 92 24.38 -23.41 9.74
C VAL A 92 25.76 -23.11 9.18
N GLN A 93 25.96 -21.91 8.63
CA GLN A 93 27.21 -21.55 7.95
C GLN A 93 28.35 -21.19 8.91
N GLY A 94 28.03 -20.55 10.04
CA GLY A 94 29.04 -20.05 10.98
C GLY A 94 29.31 -20.97 12.17
N ARG A 95 28.34 -21.76 12.62
CA ARG A 95 28.46 -22.65 13.79
C ARG A 95 28.37 -24.14 13.45
N GLY A 96 28.29 -24.51 12.16
CA GLY A 96 28.33 -25.89 11.69
C GLY A 96 27.07 -26.70 11.98
N PHE A 97 25.92 -26.05 12.17
CA PHE A 97 24.66 -26.77 12.33
C PHE A 97 24.29 -27.50 11.04
N PRO A 98 23.56 -28.64 11.11
CA PRO A 98 23.11 -29.35 9.91
C PRO A 98 22.24 -28.47 9.02
N ALA A 99 22.35 -28.60 7.70
CA ALA A 99 21.54 -27.82 6.75
C ALA A 99 20.03 -28.00 6.94
N LEU A 100 19.60 -29.17 7.46
CA LEU A 100 18.21 -29.46 7.81
C LEU A 100 17.67 -28.56 8.93
N PHE A 101 18.53 -27.90 9.72
CA PHE A 101 18.13 -26.97 10.78
C PHE A 101 17.21 -25.86 10.26
N GLU A 102 17.54 -25.29 9.09
CA GLU A 102 16.74 -24.22 8.49
C GLU A 102 15.32 -24.69 8.15
N ASN A 103 15.17 -25.93 7.66
CA ASN A 103 13.87 -26.49 7.33
C ASN A 103 13.04 -26.71 8.59
N LEU A 104 13.65 -27.27 9.65
CA LEU A 104 12.96 -27.51 10.91
C LEU A 104 12.48 -26.21 11.55
N VAL A 105 13.33 -25.18 11.61
CA VAL A 105 12.92 -23.87 12.16
C VAL A 105 11.86 -23.21 11.27
N ARG A 106 11.91 -23.40 9.95
CA ARG A 106 10.86 -22.94 9.02
C ARG A 106 9.51 -23.60 9.33
N ASP A 107 9.50 -24.90 9.61
CA ASP A 107 8.27 -25.64 9.95
C ASP A 107 7.71 -25.18 11.31
N LEU A 108 8.58 -24.99 12.32
CA LEU A 108 8.17 -24.39 13.60
C LEU A 108 7.60 -22.98 13.44
N TRP A 109 8.22 -22.17 12.58
CA TRP A 109 7.72 -20.84 12.28
C TRP A 109 6.37 -20.89 11.57
N ALA A 110 6.16 -21.81 10.63
CA ALA A 110 4.86 -21.99 9.96
C ALA A 110 3.74 -22.30 10.97
N LEU A 111 3.98 -23.25 11.89
CA LEU A 111 3.05 -23.56 12.98
C LEU A 111 2.73 -22.34 13.85
N ARG A 112 3.76 -21.56 14.19
CA ARG A 112 3.57 -20.34 14.98
C ARG A 112 2.83 -19.26 14.19
N LEU A 113 3.08 -19.14 12.90
CA LEU A 113 2.46 -18.16 12.01
C LEU A 113 0.95 -18.39 11.88
N GLU A 114 0.47 -19.63 11.98
CA GLU A 114 -0.97 -19.92 12.02
C GLU A 114 -1.68 -19.23 13.19
N THR A 115 -1.03 -19.15 14.35
CA THR A 115 -1.58 -18.44 15.53
C THR A 115 -1.69 -16.94 15.30
N TYR A 116 -0.75 -16.35 14.55
CA TYR A 116 -0.79 -14.93 14.19
C TYR A 116 -1.76 -14.65 13.05
N SER A 117 -1.91 -15.59 12.11
CA SER A 117 -2.82 -15.50 10.98
C SER A 117 -4.29 -15.52 11.43
N LYS A 118 -4.63 -16.37 12.41
CA LYS A 118 -5.97 -16.37 13.03
C LYS A 118 -6.30 -15.01 13.63
N LYS A 119 -5.40 -14.46 14.44
CA LYS A 119 -5.56 -13.10 15.03
C LYS A 119 -5.68 -11.98 14.00
N LEU A 120 -5.00 -12.10 12.86
CA LEU A 120 -5.13 -11.15 11.75
C LEU A 120 -6.51 -11.16 11.10
N LYS A 121 -7.21 -12.31 11.12
CA LYS A 121 -8.58 -12.44 10.63
C LYS A 121 -9.57 -11.91 11.66
N ASP A 122 -9.40 -12.24 12.92
CA ASP A 122 -10.24 -11.74 14.02
C ASP A 122 -10.20 -10.20 14.06
N LEU A 123 -9.01 -9.58 13.95
CA LEU A 123 -8.87 -8.13 13.85
C LEU A 123 -9.49 -7.50 12.60
N SER A 124 -9.73 -8.26 11.54
CA SER A 124 -10.45 -7.73 10.37
C SER A 124 -11.97 -7.77 10.54
N GLU A 125 -12.48 -8.71 11.34
CA GLU A 125 -13.90 -8.82 11.67
C GLU A 125 -14.30 -7.69 12.65
N ASP A 126 -13.41 -7.31 13.58
CA ASP A 126 -13.65 -6.20 14.53
C ASP A 126 -13.58 -4.78 13.91
N ILE A 127 -13.03 -4.63 12.70
CA ILE A 127 -12.93 -3.32 12.00
C ILE A 127 -14.12 -3.09 11.07
N GLU A 128 -14.96 -4.10 10.83
CA GLU A 128 -16.30 -3.89 10.27
C GLU A 128 -17.16 -3.25 11.36
N GLU A 129 -17.01 -1.93 11.53
CA GLU A 129 -17.85 -1.13 12.40
C GLU A 129 -19.33 -1.45 12.11
N PRO A 130 -20.13 -1.89 13.10
CA PRO A 130 -21.57 -1.98 12.89
C PRO A 130 -22.04 -0.57 12.52
N GLU A 131 -22.71 -0.41 11.38
CA GLU A 131 -23.32 0.86 10.97
C GLU A 131 -24.35 1.27 12.04
N PHE A 132 -23.89 1.98 13.08
CA PHE A 132 -24.73 2.41 14.17
C PHE A 132 -25.51 3.62 13.67
N PHE A 133 -26.75 3.35 13.28
CA PHE A 133 -27.71 4.35 12.85
C PHE A 133 -27.87 5.40 13.97
N SER A 134 -27.67 6.67 13.63
CA SER A 134 -27.53 7.83 14.54
C SER A 134 -28.77 8.18 15.41
N SER A 135 -29.72 7.27 15.61
CA SER A 135 -31.05 7.58 16.16
C SER A 135 -31.45 6.77 17.40
N GLN A 136 -30.50 6.21 18.16
CA GLN A 136 -30.83 5.54 19.43
C GLN A 136 -30.09 6.17 20.62
N PRO A 137 -30.79 6.48 21.73
CA PRO A 137 -30.15 6.96 22.95
C PRO A 137 -29.30 5.84 23.56
N ALA A 138 -28.07 6.19 23.95
CA ALA A 138 -27.12 5.29 24.58
C ALA A 138 -27.71 4.72 25.88
N THR A 139 -28.07 3.44 25.86
CA THR A 139 -28.19 2.63 27.07
C THR A 139 -26.80 2.18 27.45
N ASP A 140 -26.36 2.56 28.65
CA ASP A 140 -25.18 2.01 29.31
C ASP A 140 -25.39 0.50 29.49
N VAL A 141 -24.88 -0.28 28.54
CA VAL A 141 -24.70 -1.71 28.69
C VAL A 141 -23.25 -1.87 29.13
N ASP A 142 -23.05 -2.31 30.37
CA ASP A 142 -21.76 -2.81 30.85
C ASP A 142 -21.24 -3.84 29.83
N GLU A 143 -20.28 -3.42 29.00
CA GLU A 143 -19.54 -4.38 28.19
C GLU A 143 -18.80 -5.29 29.16
N PRO A 144 -18.89 -6.63 29.01
CA PRO A 144 -17.98 -7.49 29.74
C PRO A 144 -16.57 -7.06 29.33
N GLU A 145 -15.71 -6.76 30.32
CA GLU A 145 -14.27 -6.70 30.12
C GLU A 145 -13.78 -8.10 29.72
N ASP A 146 -14.10 -8.50 28.49
CA ASP A 146 -13.48 -9.62 27.84
C ASP A 146 -12.00 -9.26 27.72
N PHE A 147 -11.18 -10.12 28.32
CA PHE A 147 -9.74 -10.11 28.22
C PHE A 147 -9.33 -9.96 26.75
N LYS A 148 -9.22 -8.71 26.27
CA LYS A 148 -8.64 -8.39 24.98
C LYS A 148 -7.24 -8.94 25.05
N SER A 149 -7.04 -10.13 24.49
CA SER A 149 -5.73 -10.77 24.41
C SER A 149 -4.87 -9.74 23.70
N LYS A 150 -4.04 -9.00 24.45
CA LYS A 150 -3.10 -8.04 23.90
C LYS A 150 -2.44 -8.76 22.74
N THR A 151 -2.66 -8.28 21.53
CA THR A 151 -2.08 -8.91 20.33
C THR A 151 -0.60 -9.04 20.62
N GLN A 152 -0.13 -10.24 20.93
CA GLN A 152 1.20 -10.41 21.48
C GLN A 152 2.13 -10.55 20.28
N TRP A 153 2.77 -9.44 19.91
CA TRP A 153 3.69 -9.41 18.79
C TRP A 153 4.86 -10.36 19.11
N PRO A 154 5.35 -11.16 18.15
CA PRO A 154 6.53 -11.95 18.38
C PRO A 154 7.68 -11.02 18.77
N ARG A 155 8.29 -11.29 19.93
CA ARG A 155 9.42 -10.53 20.45
C ARG A 155 10.70 -11.10 19.85
N LEU A 156 11.76 -10.32 19.83
CA LEU A 156 13.05 -10.82 19.31
C LEU A 156 13.56 -12.07 20.08
N ILE A 157 13.29 -12.16 21.38
CA ILE A 157 13.63 -13.34 22.18
C ILE A 157 12.92 -14.62 21.70
N ASP A 158 11.74 -14.48 21.11
CA ASP A 158 11.00 -15.61 20.56
C ASP A 158 11.72 -16.24 19.36
N SER A 159 12.54 -15.49 18.64
CA SER A 159 13.26 -15.99 17.46
C SER A 159 14.42 -16.88 17.90
N VAL A 160 15.13 -16.46 18.96
CA VAL A 160 16.18 -17.26 19.62
C VAL A 160 15.58 -18.51 20.25
N ALA A 161 14.41 -18.38 20.89
CA ALA A 161 13.69 -19.53 21.45
C ALA A 161 13.31 -20.56 20.37
N LEU A 162 12.87 -20.12 19.19
CA LEU A 162 12.60 -21.02 18.06
C LEU A 162 13.87 -21.73 17.56
N CYS A 163 15.00 -21.02 17.47
CA CYS A 163 16.28 -21.65 17.13
C CYS A 163 16.70 -22.68 18.19
N TYR A 164 16.54 -22.37 19.47
CA TYR A 164 16.84 -23.30 20.56
C TYR A 164 15.93 -24.54 20.53
N LEU A 165 14.63 -24.36 20.31
CA LEU A 165 13.70 -25.48 20.14
C LEU A 165 14.09 -26.36 18.95
N GLY A 166 14.49 -25.77 17.83
CA GLY A 166 14.98 -26.52 16.68
C GLY A 166 16.24 -27.33 16.98
N ALA A 167 17.16 -26.76 17.78
CA ALA A 167 18.37 -27.45 18.20
C ALA A 167 18.06 -28.63 19.14
N LEU A 168 17.12 -28.43 20.07
CA LEU A 168 16.65 -29.46 21.00
C LEU A 168 15.98 -30.61 20.26
N LEU A 169 15.13 -30.31 19.27
CA LEU A 169 14.44 -31.32 18.45
C LEU A 169 15.42 -32.17 17.63
N MET A 170 16.53 -31.61 17.19
CA MET A 170 17.61 -32.37 16.54
C MET A 170 18.62 -32.99 17.50
N ARG A 171 18.42 -32.86 18.82
CA ARG A 171 19.31 -33.37 19.86
C ARG A 171 20.75 -32.87 19.70
N LEU A 172 20.92 -31.62 19.28
CA LEU A 172 22.23 -30.99 19.20
C LEU A 172 22.75 -30.69 20.62
N PRO A 173 24.06 -30.84 20.88
CA PRO A 173 24.66 -30.60 22.18
C PRO A 173 24.88 -29.09 22.42
N VAL A 174 23.80 -28.30 22.37
CA VAL A 174 23.81 -26.85 22.60
C VAL A 174 22.89 -26.50 23.76
N GLY A 175 23.40 -25.67 24.67
CA GLY A 175 22.66 -25.15 25.81
C GLY A 175 22.10 -23.74 25.56
N ILE A 176 21.23 -23.28 26.46
CA ILE A 176 20.70 -21.90 26.42
C ILE A 176 21.85 -20.88 26.52
N SER A 177 22.89 -21.20 27.29
CA SER A 177 24.08 -20.37 27.44
C SER A 177 24.79 -20.07 26.12
N ASP A 178 24.71 -20.98 25.14
CA ASP A 178 25.36 -20.81 23.83
C ASP A 178 24.65 -19.80 22.93
N PHE A 179 23.36 -19.52 23.21
CA PHE A 179 22.58 -18.50 22.51
C PHE A 179 22.67 -17.11 23.17
N HIS A 180 23.10 -17.05 24.43
CA HIS A 180 23.29 -15.78 25.14
C HIS A 180 24.68 -15.16 24.88
N ARG A 181 25.64 -15.95 24.39
CA ARG A 181 27.06 -15.57 24.29
C ARG A 181 27.51 -15.36 22.84
#